data_AF-A0A2V7RWA2-F1
#
_entry.id   AF-A0A2V7RWA2-F1
#
_cell.length_a   1.000
_cell.length_b   1.000
_cell.length_c   1.000
_cell.angle_alpha   90.00
_cell.angle_beta   90.00
_cell.angle_gamma   90.00
#
_symmetry.space_group_name_H-M   'P 1'
#
loop_
_entity.id
_entity.type
_entity.pdbx_description
1 polymer ?
#
loop_
_entity_poly.entity_id
_entity_poly.type
_entity_poly.pdbx_seq_one_letter_code
_entity_poly.pdbx_strand_id
1 'polypeptide(L)'
;MNDPAPTDLHALLDHPEQVAQVPPEHRQELLDALAVHEGRCRVVRDLLTAPLIGTATAGNPQETTLCRYVTQAEAAAMFNIPLSTVRYLTRRGRVPALGKGKNRRLLPADLARELEDCKRTGRTLRPGGKPARRPLTVTVPLE
;
A
#
# COMPACT_ATOMS: atom_id res chain seq x y z
N MET A 1 -41.41 -39.91 2.93
CA MET A 1 -40.35 -39.31 2.09
C MET A 1 -39.27 -38.85 3.06
N ASN A 2 -38.15 -39.59 3.17
CA ASN A 2 -36.99 -39.13 3.92
C ASN A 2 -36.09 -38.42 2.91
N ASP A 3 -35.99 -37.10 3.00
CA ASP A 3 -34.91 -36.35 2.34
C ASP A 3 -33.58 -36.84 2.95
N PRO A 4 -32.65 -37.44 2.18
CA PRO A 4 -31.32 -37.68 2.70
C PRO A 4 -30.65 -36.32 2.94
N ALA A 5 -30.12 -36.15 4.14
CA ALA A 5 -29.57 -34.91 4.66
C ALA A 5 -28.62 -34.24 3.64
N PRO A 6 -28.59 -32.88 3.59
CA PRO A 6 -27.55 -32.18 2.84
C PRO A 6 -26.21 -32.69 3.38
N THR A 7 -25.44 -33.30 2.50
CA THR A 7 -24.17 -33.92 2.89
C THR A 7 -23.28 -32.79 3.44
N ASP A 8 -23.03 -32.81 4.74
CA ASP A 8 -22.35 -31.73 5.42
C ASP A 8 -20.87 -31.71 5.03
N LEU A 9 -20.45 -30.62 4.37
CA LEU A 9 -19.06 -30.41 3.97
C LEU A 9 -18.10 -30.49 5.17
N HIS A 10 -18.51 -29.97 6.33
CA HIS A 10 -17.66 -29.98 7.52
C HIS A 10 -17.41 -31.40 8.03
N ALA A 11 -18.45 -32.23 8.07
CA ALA A 11 -18.32 -33.64 8.44
C ALA A 11 -17.41 -34.42 7.48
N LEU A 12 -17.45 -34.11 6.18
CA LEU A 12 -16.54 -34.70 5.17
C LEU A 12 -15.09 -34.23 5.32
N LEU A 13 -14.87 -32.98 5.75
CA LEU A 13 -13.53 -32.47 6.05
C LEU A 13 -12.93 -33.15 7.29
N ASP A 14 -13.76 -33.45 8.29
CA ASP A 14 -13.35 -34.18 9.50
C ASP A 14 -13.13 -35.69 9.23
N HIS A 15 -13.86 -36.27 8.28
CA HIS A 15 -13.84 -37.71 7.94
C HIS A 15 -13.76 -37.95 6.41
N PRO A 16 -12.58 -37.79 5.78
CA PRO A 16 -12.43 -37.84 4.32
C PRO A 16 -12.70 -39.23 3.71
N GLU A 17 -12.62 -40.31 4.50
CA GLU A 17 -12.98 -41.66 4.07
C GLU A 17 -14.46 -41.80 3.68
N GLN A 18 -15.32 -40.89 4.13
CA GLN A 18 -16.75 -40.87 3.83
C GLN A 18 -17.07 -40.31 2.44
N VAL A 19 -16.11 -39.66 1.76
CA VAL A 19 -16.28 -39.10 0.41
C VAL A 19 -16.72 -40.17 -0.60
N ALA A 20 -16.26 -41.42 -0.44
CA ALA A 20 -16.64 -42.53 -1.31
C ALA A 20 -18.14 -42.89 -1.20
N GLN A 21 -18.79 -42.53 -0.10
CA GLN A 21 -20.21 -42.81 0.17
C GLN A 21 -21.14 -41.70 -0.34
N VAL A 22 -20.58 -40.59 -0.85
CA VAL A 22 -21.34 -39.46 -1.38
C VAL A 22 -22.01 -39.84 -2.69
N PRO A 23 -23.36 -39.76 -2.77
CA PRO A 23 -24.10 -40.02 -3.99
C PRO A 23 -23.71 -39.05 -5.10
N PRO A 24 -23.63 -39.51 -6.37
CA PRO A 24 -23.17 -38.68 -7.49
C PRO A 24 -23.99 -37.41 -7.70
N GLU A 25 -25.29 -37.44 -7.39
CA GLU A 25 -26.21 -36.31 -7.46
C GLU A 25 -25.84 -35.13 -6.54
N HIS A 26 -25.19 -35.38 -5.40
CA HIS A 26 -24.80 -34.35 -4.43
C HIS A 26 -23.35 -33.86 -4.60
N ARG A 27 -22.57 -34.49 -5.49
CA ARG A 27 -21.14 -34.18 -5.64
C ARG A 27 -20.90 -32.78 -6.17
N GLN A 28 -21.71 -32.31 -7.11
CA GLN A 28 -21.51 -30.98 -7.69
C GLN A 28 -21.74 -29.88 -6.65
N GLU A 29 -22.82 -29.99 -5.87
CA GLU A 29 -23.13 -29.07 -4.78
C GLU A 29 -22.03 -29.04 -3.70
N LEU A 30 -21.47 -30.21 -3.37
CA LEU A 30 -20.34 -30.33 -2.45
C LEU A 30 -19.05 -29.72 -2.99
N LEU A 31 -18.77 -29.87 -4.30
CA LEU A 31 -17.61 -29.25 -4.94
C LEU A 31 -17.73 -27.72 -4.93
N ASP A 32 -18.93 -27.18 -5.18
CA ASP A 32 -19.18 -25.75 -5.11
C ASP A 32 -19.02 -25.23 -3.67
N ALA A 33 -19.54 -25.95 -2.68
CA ALA A 33 -19.37 -25.64 -1.27
C ALA A 33 -17.88 -25.70 -0.84
N LEU A 34 -17.13 -26.70 -1.33
CA LEU A 34 -15.70 -26.84 -1.08
C LEU A 34 -14.93 -25.65 -1.68
N ALA A 35 -15.22 -25.23 -2.91
CA ALA A 35 -14.57 -24.08 -3.54
C ALA A 35 -14.80 -22.78 -2.74
N VAL A 36 -16.01 -22.58 -2.22
CA VAL A 36 -16.32 -21.44 -1.34
C VAL A 36 -15.54 -21.54 -0.02
N HIS A 37 -15.47 -22.73 0.57
CA HIS A 37 -14.72 -22.97 1.79
C HIS A 37 -13.21 -22.71 1.60
N GLU A 38 -12.62 -23.20 0.51
CA GLU A 38 -11.23 -22.96 0.14
C GLU A 38 -10.94 -21.46 -0.03
N GLY A 39 -11.83 -20.73 -0.71
CA GLY A 39 -11.73 -19.28 -0.86
C GLY A 39 -11.71 -18.55 0.48
N ARG A 40 -12.60 -18.92 1.41
CA ARG A 40 -12.63 -18.37 2.78
C ARG A 40 -11.36 -18.69 3.56
N CYS A 41 -10.92 -19.94 3.52
CA CYS A 41 -9.68 -20.39 4.16
C CYS A 41 -8.45 -19.66 3.61
N ARG A 42 -8.43 -19.36 2.30
CA ARG A 42 -7.38 -18.53 1.68
C ARG A 42 -7.41 -17.10 2.22
N VAL A 43 -8.57 -16.46 2.26
CA VAL A 43 -8.70 -15.10 2.81
C VAL A 43 -8.25 -15.05 4.28
N VAL A 44 -8.69 -15.98 5.11
CA VAL A 44 -8.28 -16.05 6.52
C VAL A 44 -6.77 -16.25 6.64
N ARG A 45 -6.19 -17.15 5.83
CA ARG A 45 -4.74 -17.36 5.77
C ARG A 45 -4.00 -16.09 5.38
N ASP A 46 -4.45 -15.38 4.35
CA ASP A 46 -3.83 -14.13 3.91
C ASP A 46 -3.90 -13.07 5.02
N LEU A 47 -5.03 -12.94 5.71
CA LEU A 47 -5.21 -12.03 6.84
C LEU A 47 -4.35 -12.39 8.06
N LEU A 48 -4.16 -13.69 8.34
CA LEU A 48 -3.28 -14.16 9.41
C LEU A 48 -1.79 -14.05 9.04
N THR A 49 -1.47 -14.17 7.75
CA THR A 49 -0.09 -14.11 7.24
C THR A 49 0.39 -12.67 7.06
N ALA A 50 -0.49 -11.74 6.69
CA ALA A 50 -0.17 -10.31 6.55
C ALA A 50 0.57 -9.70 7.76
N PRO A 51 0.14 -9.90 9.03
CA PRO A 51 0.88 -9.39 10.19
C PRO A 51 2.21 -10.12 10.43
N LEU A 52 2.34 -11.38 10.00
CA LEU A 52 3.60 -12.13 10.10
C LEU A 52 4.63 -11.62 9.08
N ILE A 53 4.22 -11.36 7.84
CA ILE A 53 5.09 -10.79 6.79
C ILE A 53 5.51 -9.36 7.15
N GLY A 54 4.66 -8.60 7.83
CA GLY A 54 5.00 -7.28 8.39
C GLY A 54 6.20 -7.30 9.36
N THR A 55 6.55 -8.46 9.92
CA THR A 55 7.73 -8.65 10.78
C THR A 55 8.98 -9.16 10.03
N ALA A 56 8.82 -9.67 8.81
CA ALA A 56 9.89 -10.24 7.99
C ALA A 56 10.10 -9.43 6.70
N THR A 57 10.76 -8.28 6.84
CA THR A 57 11.56 -7.57 5.82
C THR A 57 11.11 -7.57 4.35
N ALA A 58 10.74 -6.37 3.88
CA ALA A 58 10.82 -5.84 2.50
C ALA A 58 9.63 -6.09 1.55
N GLY A 59 9.06 -4.97 1.08
CA GLY A 59 8.47 -4.89 -0.25
C GLY A 59 6.95 -4.74 -0.32
N ASN A 60 6.45 -3.61 0.19
CA ASN A 60 5.17 -2.98 -0.14
C ASN A 60 3.96 -3.34 0.74
N PRO A 61 3.59 -2.42 1.62
CA PRO A 61 2.19 -2.12 1.89
C PRO A 61 1.91 -0.62 1.73
N GLN A 62 1.06 -0.28 0.77
CA GLN A 62 0.11 0.81 1.00
C GLN A 62 -0.69 0.47 2.27
N GLU A 63 -1.00 1.51 3.06
CA GLU A 63 -1.90 1.45 4.21
C GLU A 63 -1.37 0.77 5.49
N THR A 64 -0.18 1.14 5.92
CA THR A 64 -0.01 1.44 7.35
C THR A 64 1.02 2.54 7.50
N THR A 65 0.53 3.77 7.58
CA THR A 65 1.28 4.99 7.86
C THR A 65 1.78 4.96 9.32
N LEU A 66 2.57 3.94 9.67
CA LEU A 66 3.25 3.88 10.94
C LEU A 66 4.32 4.97 10.93
N CYS A 67 4.23 5.80 11.96
CA CYS A 67 5.03 6.94 12.38
C CYS A 67 6.55 6.68 12.39
N ARG A 68 7.13 6.27 11.25
CA ARG A 68 8.56 6.04 11.08
C ARG A 68 9.17 7.29 10.49
N TYR A 69 10.24 7.76 11.13
CA TYR A 69 11.08 8.80 10.58
C TYR A 69 11.70 8.32 9.26
N VAL A 70 11.37 9.00 8.17
CA VAL A 70 11.89 8.74 6.84
C VAL A 70 12.99 9.71 6.49
N THR A 71 13.89 9.33 5.59
CA THR A 71 14.89 10.23 5.03
C THR A 71 14.26 11.27 4.11
N GLN A 72 14.97 12.37 3.86
CA GLN A 72 14.52 13.40 2.91
C GLN A 72 14.31 12.87 1.49
N ALA A 73 15.09 11.87 1.07
CA ALA A 73 14.99 11.27 -0.26
C ALA A 73 13.74 10.39 -0.38
N GLU A 74 13.47 9.56 0.62
CA GLU A 74 12.24 8.77 0.69
C GLU A 74 11.01 9.68 0.74
N ALA A 75 11.05 10.75 1.55
CA ALA A 75 9.97 11.73 1.59
C ALA A 75 9.73 12.41 0.24
N ALA A 76 10.79 12.77 -0.49
CA ALA A 76 10.68 13.36 -1.82
C ALA A 76 9.97 12.41 -2.81
N ALA A 77 10.33 11.12 -2.77
CA ALA A 77 9.69 10.09 -3.59
C ALA A 77 8.22 9.86 -3.20
N MET A 78 7.92 9.75 -1.90
CA MET A 78 6.55 9.49 -1.41
C MET A 78 5.56 10.59 -1.78
N PHE A 79 5.98 11.85 -1.70
CA PHE A 79 5.10 13.00 -1.99
C PHE A 79 5.26 13.53 -3.41
N ASN A 80 6.05 12.86 -4.26
CA ASN A 80 6.35 13.27 -5.63
C ASN A 80 6.75 14.75 -5.75
N ILE A 81 7.65 15.20 -4.86
CA ILE A 81 8.17 16.57 -4.84
C ILE A 81 9.71 16.57 -4.95
N PRO A 82 10.32 17.63 -5.48
CA PRO A 82 11.76 17.70 -5.58
C PRO A 82 12.46 17.57 -4.22
N LEU A 83 13.54 16.78 -4.17
CA LEU A 83 14.39 16.66 -2.97
C LEU A 83 14.91 18.02 -2.48
N SER A 84 15.14 18.96 -3.40
CA SER A 84 15.52 20.34 -3.07
C SER A 84 14.45 21.08 -2.27
N THR A 85 13.17 20.82 -2.54
CA THR A 85 12.03 21.37 -1.80
C THR A 85 11.96 20.78 -0.39
N VAL A 86 12.06 19.46 -0.25
CA VAL A 86 12.09 18.79 1.07
C VAL A 86 13.26 19.29 1.91
N ARG A 87 14.45 19.43 1.30
CA ARG A 87 15.62 20.02 1.96
C ARG A 87 15.41 21.47 2.37
N TYR A 88 14.73 22.27 1.55
CA TYR A 88 14.41 23.65 1.87
C TYR A 88 13.45 23.73 3.06
N LEU A 89 12.36 22.97 3.05
CA LEU A 89 11.33 22.95 4.11
C LEU A 89 11.91 22.54 5.46
N THR A 90 12.73 21.48 5.47
CA THR A 90 13.40 20.99 6.69
C THR A 90 14.56 21.90 7.13
N ARG A 91 15.26 22.58 6.22
CA ARG A 91 16.33 23.54 6.56
C ARG A 91 15.76 24.83 7.16
N ARG A 92 14.63 25.32 6.64
CA ARG A 92 13.94 26.53 7.12
C ARG A 92 13.08 26.28 8.36
N GLY A 93 12.99 25.04 8.84
CA GLY A 93 12.23 24.69 10.04
C GLY A 93 10.72 24.69 9.84
N ARG A 94 10.24 24.69 8.58
CA ARG A 94 8.80 24.56 8.30
C ARG A 94 8.29 23.15 8.55
N VAL A 95 9.12 22.16 8.25
CA VAL A 95 8.87 20.76 8.58
C VAL A 95 9.86 20.33 9.66
N PRO A 96 9.38 19.90 10.84
CA PRO A 96 10.21 19.30 11.88
C PRO A 96 11.05 18.14 11.32
N ALA A 97 12.34 18.14 11.67
CA ALA A 97 13.26 17.09 11.26
C ALA A 97 14.20 16.73 12.40
N LEU A 98 14.48 15.44 12.55
CA LEU A 98 15.50 14.90 13.45
C LEU A 98 16.83 14.72 12.71
N GLY A 99 17.93 15.00 13.41
CA GLY A 99 19.28 14.85 12.87
C GLY A 99 19.79 16.08 12.10
N LYS A 100 21.00 15.96 11.53
CA LYS A 100 21.70 17.05 10.84
C LYS A 100 22.16 16.63 9.44
N GLY A 101 22.31 17.62 8.55
CA GLY A 101 22.82 17.42 7.19
C GLY A 101 22.05 16.40 6.35
N LYS A 102 22.78 15.48 5.71
CA LYS A 102 22.26 14.43 4.81
C LYS A 102 21.46 13.35 5.55
N ASN A 103 21.69 13.19 6.85
CA ASN A 103 21.01 12.22 7.71
C ASN A 103 19.76 12.83 8.39
N ARG A 104 19.28 13.99 7.92
CA ARG A 104 18.01 14.54 8.39
C ARG A 104 16.88 13.59 8.04
N ARG A 105 16.08 13.27 9.05
CA ARG A 105 14.87 12.48 8.94
C ARG A 105 13.66 13.31 9.35
N LEU A 106 12.53 13.07 8.72
CA LEU A 106 11.29 13.79 8.99
C LEU A 106 10.13 12.81 9.12
N LEU A 107 9.07 13.24 9.78
CA LEU A 107 7.84 12.48 9.82
C LEU A 107 7.04 12.79 8.55
N PRO A 108 6.56 11.77 7.80
CA PRO A 108 5.72 11.99 6.63
C PRO A 108 4.46 12.81 6.95
N ALA A 109 3.89 12.64 8.14
CA ALA A 109 2.72 13.39 8.60
C ALA A 109 2.98 14.91 8.70
N ASP A 110 4.17 15.31 9.16
CA ASP A 110 4.53 16.72 9.25
C ASP A 110 4.69 17.36 7.87
N LEU A 111 5.27 16.61 6.92
CA LEU A 111 5.39 17.06 5.54
C LEU A 111 4.00 17.17 4.89
N ALA A 112 3.14 16.17 5.07
CA ALA A 112 1.77 16.20 4.56
C ALA A 112 0.98 17.42 5.08
N ARG A 113 1.09 17.72 6.38
CA ARG A 113 0.44 18.89 6.99
C ARG A 113 0.89 20.20 6.35
N GLU A 114 2.20 20.39 6.15
CA GLU A 114 2.72 21.60 5.50
C GLU A 114 2.26 21.69 4.03
N LEU A 115 2.16 20.57 3.31
CA LEU A 115 1.64 20.55 1.94
C LEU A 115 0.18 20.97 1.88
N GLU A 116 -0.66 20.48 2.79
CA GLU A 116 -2.07 20.85 2.89
C GLU A 116 -2.24 22.31 3.31
N ASP A 117 -1.44 22.81 4.25
CA ASP A 117 -1.44 24.24 4.61
C ASP A 117 -1.01 25.12 3.44
N CYS A 118 -0.04 24.69 2.63
CA CYS A 118 0.35 25.40 1.41
C CYS A 118 -0.79 25.45 0.38
N LYS A 119 -1.52 24.33 0.19
CA LYS A 119 -2.70 24.29 -0.68
C LYS A 119 -3.80 25.23 -0.17
N ARG A 120 -4.09 25.19 1.13
CA ARG A 120 -5.14 26.00 1.78
C ARG A 120 -4.84 27.50 1.73
N THR A 121 -3.58 27.88 1.91
CA THR A 121 -3.16 29.29 1.97
C THR A 121 -2.73 29.86 0.62
N GLY A 122 -2.73 29.05 -0.44
CA GLY A 122 -2.21 29.44 -1.77
C GLY A 122 -0.71 29.74 -1.78
N ARG A 123 0.03 29.32 -0.74
CA ARG A 123 1.47 29.56 -0.62
C ARG A 123 2.24 28.57 -1.47
N THR A 124 3.26 29.06 -2.17
CA THR A 124 4.16 28.18 -2.92
C THR A 124 5.07 27.42 -1.95
N LEU A 125 5.25 26.11 -2.20
CA LEU A 125 6.12 25.21 -1.43
C LEU A 125 7.57 25.71 -1.33
N ARG A 126 7.98 26.49 -2.33
CA ARG A 126 9.22 27.24 -2.33
C ARG A 126 8.93 28.58 -3.00
N PRO A 127 9.25 29.73 -2.37
CA PRO A 127 9.23 31.00 -3.08
C PRO A 127 10.22 30.89 -4.23
N GLY A 128 9.70 31.03 -5.46
CA GLY A 128 10.37 30.60 -6.68
C GLY A 128 11.81 31.13 -6.82
N GLY A 129 12.76 30.21 -6.93
CA GLY A 129 13.87 30.40 -7.84
C GLY A 129 13.39 29.88 -9.20
N LYS A 130 13.29 30.78 -10.18
CA LYS A 130 12.85 30.66 -11.58
C LYS A 130 12.64 29.23 -12.12
N PRO A 131 11.56 28.95 -12.89
CA PRO A 131 11.46 27.70 -13.63
C PRO A 131 12.68 27.56 -14.53
N ALA A 132 13.28 26.37 -14.53
CA ALA A 132 14.33 26.03 -15.48
C ALA A 132 13.80 26.32 -16.88
N ARG A 133 14.43 27.27 -17.58
CA ARG A 133 14.12 27.56 -18.98
C ARG A 133 14.25 26.24 -19.75
N ARG A 134 13.13 25.75 -20.31
CA ARG A 134 13.17 24.73 -21.35
C ARG A 134 14.12 25.24 -22.45
N PRO A 135 15.01 24.41 -23.01
CA PRO A 135 15.85 24.85 -24.11
C PRO A 135 14.94 25.25 -25.27
N LEU A 136 15.25 26.41 -25.85
CA LEU A 136 14.62 26.95 -27.04
C LEU A 136 14.76 25.91 -28.16
N THR A 137 13.63 25.42 -28.65
CA THR A 137 13.58 24.75 -29.95
C THR A 137 14.05 25.77 -30.98
N VAL A 138 15.30 25.63 -31.42
CA VAL A 138 15.85 26.38 -32.54
C VAL A 138 15.09 25.89 -33.78
N THR A 139 14.20 26.74 -34.28
CA THR A 139 13.61 26.59 -35.61
C THR A 139 14.76 26.76 -36.61
N VAL A 140 15.09 25.69 -37.34
CA VAL A 140 15.94 25.79 -38.53
C VAL A 140 15.01 26.07 -39.71
N PRO A 141 15.19 27.16 -40.47
CA PRO A 141 14.52 27.32 -41.76
C PRO A 141 15.30 26.53 -42.81
N LEU A 142 14.63 25.66 -43.56
CA LEU A 142 15.15 25.15 -44.83
C LEU A 142 14.59 26.03 -45.94
N GLU A 143 15.49 26.58 -46.75
CA GLU A 143 15.20 27.14 -48.07
C GLU A 143 14.58 26.10 -49.02
#